data_AF-A0A327LPI6-F1
#
_entry.id   AF-A0A327LPI6-F1
#
_cell.length_a   1.000
_cell.length_b   1.000
_cell.length_c   1.000
_cell.angle_alpha   90.00
_cell.angle_beta   90.00
_cell.angle_gamma   90.00
#
_symmetry.space_group_name_H-M   'P 1'
#
loop_
_entity.id
_entity.type
_entity.pdbx_description
1 polymer ?
#
loop_
_entity_poly.entity_id
_entity_poly.type
_entity_poly.pdbx_seq_one_letter_code
_entity_poly.pdbx_strand_id
1 'polypeptide(L)'
;MGGIADEHVEWAIVNRLKAMLDEPPQTTFNVTQTFALFSSVLLWTKNRAWVAGNRGQRGQWEDPADHRAHNVREAMRDRLITDDPWRLSLAAPQIVLVDRADGREIHDRRINADFEAMTAENFFKWLRDALAHGDGRTIKSIHKQSARTGKTLLAGFRVEFNAERGAAQTLTLDLFHDDMRRIGSVLADLFCSSLSGGNHYFEEEAGTARIEEADRVA
;
A
#
# COMPACT_ATOMS: atom_id res chain seq x y z
N MET A 1 -29.75 -4.44 -10.26
CA MET A 1 -28.68 -4.78 -11.23
C MET A 1 -27.40 -4.14 -10.72
N GLY A 2 -26.58 -4.91 -10.01
CA GLY A 2 -25.27 -4.49 -9.50
C GLY A 2 -24.20 -4.94 -10.48
N GLY A 3 -23.46 -3.99 -11.06
CA GLY A 3 -22.39 -4.25 -12.01
C GLY A 3 -21.36 -3.13 -11.96
N ILE A 4 -20.11 -3.46 -12.26
CA ILE A 4 -19.03 -2.49 -12.41
C ILE A 4 -19.15 -1.91 -13.81
N ALA A 5 -19.48 -0.62 -13.92
CA ALA A 5 -19.36 0.14 -15.16
C ALA A 5 -17.90 0.56 -15.37
N ASP A 6 -17.53 0.97 -16.59
CA ASP A 6 -16.15 1.38 -16.91
C ASP A 6 -15.64 2.49 -15.97
N GLU A 7 -16.52 3.41 -15.58
CA GLU A 7 -16.26 4.48 -14.61
C GLU A 7 -16.00 3.99 -13.17
N HIS A 8 -16.30 2.71 -12.87
CA HIS A 8 -16.13 2.11 -11.55
C HIS A 8 -14.90 1.20 -11.43
N VAL A 9 -14.29 0.80 -12.54
CA VAL A 9 -13.24 -0.24 -12.56
C VAL A 9 -12.07 0.10 -11.64
N GLU A 10 -11.60 1.34 -11.67
CA GLU A 10 -10.40 1.75 -10.93
C GLU A 10 -10.57 1.61 -9.40
N TRP A 11 -11.62 2.22 -8.85
CA TRP A 11 -11.84 2.16 -7.41
C TRP A 11 -12.36 0.78 -6.98
N ALA A 12 -13.10 0.05 -7.83
CA ALA A 12 -13.57 -1.30 -7.52
C ALA A 12 -12.44 -2.34 -7.45
N ILE A 13 -11.37 -2.19 -8.26
CA ILE A 13 -10.16 -3.02 -8.13
C ILE A 13 -9.47 -2.72 -6.79
N VAL A 14 -9.24 -1.43 -6.50
CA VAL A 14 -8.55 -1.01 -5.27
C VAL A 14 -9.33 -1.43 -4.02
N ASN A 15 -10.66 -1.32 -4.03
CA ASN A 15 -11.52 -1.75 -2.93
C ASN A 15 -11.40 -3.26 -2.65
N ARG A 16 -11.31 -4.10 -3.69
CA ARG A 16 -11.10 -5.55 -3.50
C ARG A 16 -9.72 -5.88 -2.98
N LEU A 17 -8.68 -5.19 -3.47
CA LEU A 17 -7.32 -5.35 -2.95
C LEU A 17 -7.28 -4.99 -1.47
N LYS A 18 -8.00 -3.93 -1.07
CA LYS A 18 -8.20 -3.57 0.33
C LYS A 18 -8.92 -4.65 1.12
N ALA A 19 -10.03 -5.18 0.62
CA ALA A 19 -10.74 -6.26 1.30
C ALA A 19 -9.82 -7.46 1.57
N MET A 20 -8.93 -7.80 0.62
CA MET A 20 -7.91 -8.85 0.82
C MET A 20 -6.75 -8.45 1.76
N LEU A 21 -6.54 -7.17 2.05
CA LEU A 21 -5.62 -6.70 3.08
C LEU A 21 -6.28 -6.74 4.48
N ASP A 22 -7.55 -6.34 4.57
CA ASP A 22 -8.31 -6.29 5.82
C ASP A 22 -8.73 -7.69 6.28
N GLU A 23 -9.18 -8.53 5.35
CA GLU A 23 -9.61 -9.90 5.55
C GLU A 23 -8.84 -10.84 4.61
N PRO A 24 -7.55 -11.09 4.91
CA PRO A 24 -6.71 -11.88 4.02
C PRO A 24 -7.23 -13.32 3.88
N PRO A 25 -7.29 -13.86 2.64
CA PRO A 25 -7.53 -15.27 2.40
C PRO A 25 -6.60 -16.15 3.26
N GLN A 26 -7.11 -17.29 3.73
CA GLN A 26 -6.28 -18.25 4.46
C GLN A 26 -5.12 -18.72 3.58
N THR A 27 -3.89 -18.42 3.99
CA THR A 27 -2.69 -18.65 3.18
C THR A 27 -1.47 -18.92 4.06
N THR A 28 -0.50 -19.67 3.51
CA THR A 28 0.85 -19.80 4.10
C THR A 28 1.78 -18.65 3.67
N PHE A 29 1.36 -17.83 2.71
CA PHE A 29 2.15 -16.77 2.07
C PHE A 29 1.87 -15.37 2.63
N ASN A 30 1.41 -15.27 3.89
CA ASN A 30 0.80 -14.05 4.43
C ASN A 30 1.62 -12.76 4.17
N VAL A 31 2.92 -12.76 4.48
CA VAL A 31 3.77 -11.56 4.33
C VAL A 31 4.04 -11.22 2.85
N THR A 32 4.32 -12.21 2.00
CA THR A 32 4.52 -11.99 0.55
C THR A 32 3.23 -11.56 -0.15
N GLN A 33 2.09 -12.15 0.25
CA GLN A 33 0.78 -11.77 -0.27
C GLN A 33 0.42 -10.34 0.13
N THR A 34 0.64 -9.98 1.40
CA THR A 34 0.42 -8.62 1.90
C THR A 34 1.27 -7.62 1.13
N PHE A 35 2.56 -7.91 0.89
CA PHE A 35 3.43 -7.05 0.09
C PHE A 35 2.95 -6.91 -1.36
N ALA A 36 2.49 -8.00 -2.00
CA ALA A 36 1.97 -7.97 -3.36
C ALA A 36 0.68 -7.15 -3.46
N LEU A 37 -0.25 -7.30 -2.51
CA LEU A 37 -1.48 -6.52 -2.45
C LEU A 37 -1.19 -5.04 -2.17
N PHE A 38 -0.37 -4.75 -1.16
CA PHE A 38 0.06 -3.40 -0.80
C PHE A 38 0.73 -2.66 -1.96
N SER A 39 1.70 -3.31 -2.63
CA SER A 39 2.37 -2.72 -3.79
C SER A 39 1.41 -2.48 -4.95
N SER A 40 0.46 -3.40 -5.18
CA SER A 40 -0.57 -3.23 -6.21
C SER A 40 -1.48 -2.03 -5.90
N VAL A 41 -1.96 -1.89 -4.65
CA VAL A 41 -2.72 -0.71 -4.20
C VAL A 41 -1.90 0.56 -4.43
N LEU A 42 -0.63 0.60 -4.02
CA LEU A 42 0.23 1.76 -4.20
C LEU A 42 0.36 2.16 -5.68
N LEU A 43 0.62 1.19 -6.56
CA LEU A 43 0.86 1.45 -7.98
C LEU A 43 -0.41 2.01 -8.66
N TRP A 44 -1.58 1.43 -8.37
CA TRP A 44 -2.87 1.92 -8.89
C TRP A 44 -3.18 3.33 -8.39
N THR A 45 -3.19 3.51 -7.07
CA THR A 45 -3.62 4.76 -6.43
C THR A 45 -2.68 5.92 -6.76
N LYS A 46 -1.36 5.73 -6.66
CA LYS A 46 -0.39 6.79 -6.94
C LYS A 46 -0.45 7.22 -8.40
N ASN A 47 -0.42 6.29 -9.34
CA ASN A 47 -0.43 6.67 -10.76
C ASN A 47 -1.68 7.48 -11.09
N ARG A 48 -2.86 7.04 -10.66
CA ARG A 48 -4.10 7.76 -10.94
C ARG A 48 -4.15 9.14 -10.26
N ALA A 49 -3.76 9.24 -8.99
CA ALA A 49 -3.79 10.51 -8.24
C ALA A 49 -2.78 11.56 -8.71
N TRP A 50 -1.63 11.14 -9.26
CA TRP A 50 -0.60 12.07 -9.78
C TRP A 50 -0.79 12.46 -11.23
N VAL A 51 -1.43 11.59 -12.03
CA VAL A 51 -1.55 11.75 -13.48
C VAL A 51 -2.92 12.30 -13.89
N ALA A 52 -3.85 12.45 -12.95
CA ALA A 52 -5.19 13.03 -13.14
C ALA A 52 -5.26 14.03 -14.31
N GLY A 53 -6.10 13.71 -15.30
CA GLY A 53 -6.28 14.53 -16.51
C GLY A 53 -4.96 14.80 -17.21
N ASN A 54 -4.27 13.74 -17.65
CA ASN A 54 -2.92 13.64 -18.25
C ASN A 54 -2.58 14.66 -19.37
N ARG A 55 -3.50 15.60 -19.66
CA ARG A 55 -3.38 16.80 -20.49
C ARG A 55 -4.16 17.95 -19.83
N GLY A 56 -3.49 19.07 -19.58
CA GLY A 56 -4.10 20.32 -19.10
C GLY A 56 -3.88 20.60 -17.61
N GLN A 57 -4.23 21.80 -17.19
CA GLN A 57 -4.16 22.21 -15.77
C GLN A 57 -5.44 21.81 -15.03
N ARG A 58 -5.36 21.62 -13.71
CA ARG A 58 -6.54 21.43 -12.87
C ARG A 58 -7.54 22.55 -13.12
N GLY A 59 -8.80 22.21 -13.39
CA GLY A 59 -9.84 23.15 -13.85
C GLY A 59 -10.12 23.09 -15.36
N GLN A 60 -9.20 22.52 -16.14
CA GLN A 60 -9.38 22.25 -17.58
C GLN A 60 -9.72 20.78 -17.88
N TRP A 61 -9.68 19.90 -16.87
CA TRP A 61 -10.05 18.51 -17.04
C TRP A 61 -11.56 18.39 -17.17
N GLU A 62 -12.00 17.74 -18.25
CA GLU A 62 -13.42 17.52 -18.56
C GLU A 62 -14.03 16.45 -17.65
N ASP A 63 -13.27 15.42 -17.29
CA ASP A 63 -13.75 14.30 -16.47
C ASP A 63 -13.73 14.65 -14.98
N PRO A 64 -14.90 14.65 -14.29
CA PRO A 64 -14.95 14.83 -12.85
C PRO A 64 -14.13 13.80 -12.05
N ALA A 65 -13.92 12.59 -12.58
CA ALA A 65 -13.09 11.58 -11.94
C ALA A 65 -11.61 11.97 -11.89
N ASP A 66 -11.11 12.75 -12.87
CA ASP A 66 -9.74 13.30 -12.82
C ASP A 66 -9.58 14.26 -11.63
N HIS A 67 -10.55 15.16 -11.44
CA HIS A 67 -10.53 16.07 -10.29
C HIS A 67 -10.57 15.31 -8.97
N ARG A 68 -11.41 14.28 -8.87
CA ARG A 68 -11.51 13.42 -7.67
C ARG A 68 -10.24 12.61 -7.42
N ALA A 69 -9.61 12.07 -8.46
CA ALA A 69 -8.33 11.39 -8.32
C ALA A 69 -7.24 12.34 -7.80
N HIS A 70 -7.19 13.57 -8.31
CA HIS A 70 -6.22 14.55 -7.84
C HIS A 70 -6.45 14.96 -6.38
N ASN A 71 -7.69 15.00 -5.90
CA ASN A 71 -8.00 15.30 -4.49
C ASN A 71 -7.35 14.31 -3.52
N VAL A 72 -7.14 13.04 -3.93
CA VAL A 72 -6.41 12.05 -3.13
C VAL A 72 -5.00 12.53 -2.82
N ARG A 73 -4.29 13.07 -3.83
CA ARG A 73 -2.94 13.62 -3.67
C ARG A 73 -2.96 14.83 -2.74
N GLU A 74 -3.88 15.76 -2.95
CA GLU A 74 -4.00 16.97 -2.11
C GLU A 74 -4.27 16.62 -0.63
N ALA A 75 -5.09 15.60 -0.37
CA ALA A 75 -5.39 15.14 0.99
C ALA A 75 -4.16 14.60 1.76
N MET A 76 -3.08 14.24 1.05
CA MET A 76 -1.84 13.71 1.61
C MET A 76 -0.72 14.75 1.74
N ARG A 77 -0.86 15.92 1.11
CA ARG A 77 0.25 16.89 0.93
C ARG A 77 0.88 17.35 2.24
N ASP A 78 0.04 17.71 3.21
CA ASP A 78 0.47 18.37 4.45
C ASP A 78 0.47 17.45 5.68
N ARG A 79 0.30 16.14 5.48
CA ARG A 79 0.28 15.14 6.57
C ARG A 79 1.59 14.37 6.58
N LEU A 80 2.20 14.20 7.75
CA LEU A 80 3.37 13.32 7.87
C LEU A 80 2.97 11.86 7.73
N ILE A 81 3.86 11.04 7.16
CA ILE A 81 3.63 9.60 7.04
C ILE A 81 3.68 8.87 8.40
N THR A 82 4.27 9.51 9.41
CA THR A 82 4.36 9.01 10.79
C THR A 82 3.15 9.35 11.64
N ASP A 83 2.31 10.30 11.21
CA ASP A 83 1.10 10.72 11.90
C ASP A 83 -0.14 9.90 11.49
N ASP A 84 -1.23 10.08 12.22
CA ASP A 84 -2.55 9.54 11.83
C ASP A 84 -2.98 10.07 10.44
N PRO A 85 -3.58 9.22 9.59
CA PRO A 85 -3.95 7.82 9.81
C PRO A 85 -2.85 6.78 9.45
N TRP A 86 -1.72 7.22 8.90
CA TRP A 86 -0.69 6.34 8.30
C TRP A 86 0.12 5.59 9.35
N ARG A 87 0.62 6.33 10.34
CA ARG A 87 1.39 5.83 11.48
C ARG A 87 2.54 4.92 11.07
N LEU A 88 3.39 5.32 10.11
CA LEU A 88 4.56 4.52 9.73
C LEU A 88 5.42 4.22 10.98
N SER A 89 5.73 2.94 11.19
CA SER A 89 6.48 2.51 12.37
C SER A 89 7.89 3.10 12.40
N LEU A 90 8.25 3.74 13.52
CA LEU A 90 9.61 4.22 13.79
C LEU A 90 10.40 3.29 14.73
N ALA A 91 9.76 2.24 15.24
CA ALA A 91 10.37 1.18 16.03
C ALA A 91 9.98 -0.17 15.43
N ALA A 92 10.91 -1.12 15.42
CA ALA A 92 10.63 -2.46 14.92
C ALA A 92 9.52 -3.12 15.75
N PRO A 93 8.49 -3.73 15.12
CA PRO A 93 7.37 -4.29 15.86
C PRO A 93 7.79 -5.55 16.62
N GLN A 94 7.09 -5.78 17.73
CA GLN A 94 7.16 -7.03 18.48
C GLN A 94 6.37 -8.12 17.73
N ILE A 95 7.05 -9.20 17.35
CA ILE A 95 6.47 -10.34 16.65
C ILE A 95 6.33 -11.48 17.64
N VAL A 96 5.08 -11.85 17.96
CA VAL A 96 4.73 -12.83 19.00
C VAL A 96 5.50 -14.16 18.86
N LEU A 97 5.72 -14.66 17.64
CA LEU A 97 6.43 -15.92 17.37
C LEU A 97 7.96 -15.83 17.48
N VAL A 98 8.50 -14.61 17.56
CA VAL A 98 9.93 -14.28 17.59
C VAL A 98 10.34 -13.81 18.98
N ASP A 99 9.60 -12.89 19.58
CA ASP A 99 10.10 -12.10 20.71
C ASP A 99 9.69 -12.65 22.10
N ARG A 100 8.89 -13.73 22.18
CA ARG A 100 8.29 -14.19 23.44
C ARG A 100 8.93 -15.39 24.16
N ALA A 101 10.04 -15.99 23.71
CA ALA A 101 10.55 -17.19 24.40
C ALA A 101 11.51 -16.90 25.57
N ASP A 102 12.34 -15.85 25.52
CA ASP A 102 13.54 -15.81 26.38
C ASP A 102 13.67 -14.59 27.30
N GLY A 103 12.69 -13.68 27.33
CA GLY A 103 12.78 -12.46 28.16
C GLY A 103 13.99 -11.56 27.81
N ARG A 104 14.61 -11.75 26.64
CA ARG A 104 15.70 -10.91 26.16
C ARG A 104 15.16 -9.52 25.85
N GLU A 105 15.87 -8.49 26.32
CA GLU A 105 15.55 -7.10 26.01
C GLU A 105 15.40 -6.93 24.50
N ILE A 106 14.23 -6.42 24.09
CA ILE A 106 14.03 -5.95 22.74
C ILE A 106 14.92 -4.72 22.62
N HIS A 107 16.05 -4.84 21.91
CA HIS A 107 16.80 -3.66 21.52
C HIS A 107 15.85 -2.80 20.69
N ASP A 108 15.52 -1.62 21.22
CA ASP A 108 14.68 -0.62 20.57
C ASP A 108 15.40 -0.09 19.34
N ARG A 109 15.33 -0.88 18.26
CA ARG A 109 15.97 -0.55 17.01
C ARG A 109 15.05 0.40 16.29
N ARG A 110 15.38 1.68 16.38
CA ARG A 110 14.76 2.72 15.57
C ARG A 110 14.88 2.34 14.09
N ILE A 111 13.76 2.38 13.39
CA ILE A 111 13.64 2.12 11.95
C ILE A 111 13.00 3.34 11.28
N ASN A 112 13.10 3.41 9.95
CA ASN A 112 12.38 4.39 9.13
C ASN A 112 12.63 5.87 9.50
N ALA A 113 13.76 6.18 10.15
CA ALA A 113 14.11 7.54 10.56
C ALA A 113 14.24 8.50 9.36
N ASP A 114 14.61 7.99 8.18
CA ASP A 114 14.67 8.73 6.91
C ASP A 114 13.33 9.37 6.52
N PHE A 115 12.21 8.87 7.06
CA PHE A 115 10.85 9.29 6.71
C PHE A 115 10.15 10.08 7.81
N GLU A 116 10.80 10.31 8.95
CA GLU A 116 10.16 10.87 10.15
C GLU A 116 9.54 12.26 9.90
N ALA A 117 10.21 13.09 9.09
CA ALA A 117 9.73 14.41 8.70
C ALA A 117 9.11 14.44 7.28
N MET A 118 8.89 13.27 6.66
CA MET A 118 8.39 13.20 5.29
C MET A 118 6.86 13.22 5.25
N THR A 119 6.31 14.02 4.33
CA THR A 119 4.86 14.02 4.09
C THR A 119 4.41 12.75 3.39
N ALA A 120 3.16 12.33 3.58
CA ALA A 120 2.58 11.16 2.95
C ALA A 120 2.61 11.27 1.41
N GLU A 121 2.36 12.47 0.85
CA GLU A 121 2.51 12.71 -0.59
C GLU A 121 3.92 12.32 -1.08
N ASN A 122 4.95 12.83 -0.41
CA ASN A 122 6.34 12.58 -0.80
C ASN A 122 6.75 11.13 -0.56
N PHE A 123 6.30 10.53 0.54
CA PHE A 123 6.55 9.14 0.86
C PHE A 123 5.97 8.20 -0.21
N PHE A 124 4.69 8.34 -0.56
CA PHE A 124 4.07 7.47 -1.55
C PHE A 124 4.61 7.70 -2.96
N LYS A 125 5.00 8.93 -3.29
CA LYS A 125 5.73 9.22 -4.53
C LYS A 125 7.06 8.46 -4.55
N TRP A 126 7.88 8.59 -3.51
CA TRP A 126 9.17 7.91 -3.39
C TRP A 126 9.02 6.39 -3.44
N LEU A 127 8.10 5.83 -2.65
CA LEU A 127 7.90 4.39 -2.57
C LEU A 127 7.42 3.81 -3.91
N ARG A 128 6.53 4.51 -4.62
CA ARG A 128 6.13 4.09 -5.96
C ARG A 128 7.33 4.10 -6.91
N ASP A 129 8.17 5.13 -6.87
CA ASP A 129 9.34 5.20 -7.74
C ASP A 129 10.32 4.06 -7.42
N ALA A 130 10.51 3.73 -6.14
CA ALA A 130 11.29 2.58 -5.71
C ALA A 130 10.74 1.24 -6.20
N LEU A 131 9.42 1.02 -6.13
CA LEU A 131 8.81 -0.24 -6.54
C LEU A 131 8.62 -0.39 -8.07
N ALA A 132 8.39 0.71 -8.79
CA ALA A 132 8.09 0.68 -10.22
C ALA A 132 9.33 0.88 -11.12
N HIS A 133 10.29 1.69 -10.67
CA HIS A 133 11.49 2.07 -11.43
C HIS A 133 12.78 1.56 -10.79
N GLY A 134 12.71 1.12 -9.54
CA GLY A 134 13.85 0.51 -8.86
C GLY A 134 14.18 -0.86 -9.41
N ASP A 135 15.42 -1.27 -9.18
CA ASP A 135 15.85 -2.62 -9.42
C ASP A 135 15.26 -3.54 -8.35
N GLY A 136 14.65 -4.66 -8.73
CA GLY A 136 14.08 -5.62 -7.76
C GLY A 136 15.09 -6.10 -6.69
N ARG A 137 16.41 -6.01 -6.97
CA ARG A 137 17.49 -6.29 -6.01
C ARG A 137 17.56 -5.30 -4.84
N THR A 138 16.89 -4.15 -4.95
CA THR A 138 16.76 -3.15 -3.88
C THR A 138 15.70 -3.51 -2.84
N ILE A 139 14.88 -4.51 -3.12
CA ILE A 139 13.88 -5.05 -2.20
C ILE A 139 14.46 -6.32 -1.56
N LYS A 140 14.73 -6.26 -0.25
CA LYS A 140 15.35 -7.34 0.52
C LYS A 140 14.35 -7.89 1.53
N SER A 141 14.34 -9.21 1.73
CA SER A 141 13.52 -9.79 2.79
C SER A 141 14.07 -9.47 4.18
N ILE A 142 13.17 -9.18 5.12
CA ILE A 142 13.50 -9.06 6.54
C ILE A 142 13.15 -10.40 7.20
N HIS A 143 14.18 -11.15 7.57
CA HIS A 143 14.02 -12.41 8.28
C HIS A 143 14.17 -12.22 9.78
N LYS A 144 13.34 -12.91 10.57
CA LYS A 144 13.49 -13.03 12.03
C LYS A 144 13.48 -14.50 12.44
N GLN A 145 14.25 -14.85 13.47
CA GLN A 145 14.28 -16.22 13.98
C GLN A 145 13.16 -16.43 15.01
N SER A 146 12.30 -17.42 14.80
CA SER A 146 11.28 -17.77 15.78
C SER A 146 11.93 -18.34 17.04
N ALA A 147 11.74 -17.69 18.19
CA ALA A 147 12.25 -18.23 19.44
C ALA A 147 11.47 -19.49 19.90
N ARG A 148 10.23 -19.69 19.44
CA ARG A 148 9.44 -20.90 19.72
C ARG A 148 9.87 -22.11 18.89
N THR A 149 10.16 -21.92 17.61
CA THR A 149 10.38 -23.03 16.67
C THR A 149 11.82 -23.15 16.15
N GLY A 150 12.67 -22.15 16.44
CA GLY A 150 14.03 -22.04 15.90
C GLY A 150 14.09 -21.69 14.41
N LYS A 151 12.95 -21.69 13.70
CA LYS A 151 12.87 -21.48 12.25
C LYS A 151 12.99 -20.01 11.89
N THR A 152 13.59 -19.75 10.74
CA THR A 152 13.61 -18.42 10.10
C THR A 152 12.24 -18.11 9.51
N LEU A 153 11.66 -16.98 9.92
CA LEU A 153 10.38 -16.45 9.45
C LEU A 153 10.62 -15.19 8.62
N LEU A 154 9.81 -15.00 7.57
CA LEU A 154 9.72 -13.74 6.87
C LEU A 154 8.83 -12.79 7.68
N ALA A 155 9.35 -11.61 8.04
CA ALA A 155 8.67 -10.61 8.86
C ALA A 155 8.23 -9.38 8.06
N GLY A 156 8.89 -9.11 6.94
CA GLY A 156 8.66 -7.92 6.13
C GLY A 156 9.67 -7.78 4.99
N PHE A 157 9.73 -6.58 4.44
CA PHE A 157 10.62 -6.21 3.34
C PHE A 157 11.33 -4.90 3.64
N ARG A 158 12.58 -4.81 3.23
CA ARG A 158 13.36 -3.58 3.19
C ARG A 158 13.42 -3.08 1.77
N VAL A 159 13.16 -1.79 1.57
CA VAL A 159 13.27 -1.10 0.28
C VAL A 159 14.35 -0.03 0.41
N GLU A 160 15.36 -0.10 -0.45
CA GLU A 160 16.46 0.87 -0.50
C GLU A 160 16.43 1.60 -1.84
N PHE A 161 16.21 2.92 -1.84
CA PHE A 161 16.14 3.67 -3.10
C PHE A 161 16.65 5.10 -2.93
N ASN A 162 17.21 5.67 -3.99
CA ASN A 162 17.69 7.04 -3.98
C ASN A 162 16.57 8.00 -3.56
N ALA A 163 16.90 9.03 -2.77
CA ALA A 163 15.92 10.01 -2.28
C ALA A 163 15.16 10.69 -3.43
N GLU A 164 15.88 10.94 -4.53
CA GLU A 164 15.34 11.37 -5.80
C GLU A 164 16.24 10.89 -6.95
N ARG A 165 15.75 11.00 -8.18
CA ARG A 165 16.50 10.53 -9.36
C ARG A 165 17.83 11.26 -9.46
N GLY A 166 18.93 10.51 -9.34
CA GLY A 166 20.29 11.04 -9.41
C GLY A 166 20.87 11.53 -8.07
N ALA A 167 20.10 11.49 -6.97
CA ALA A 167 20.64 11.79 -5.65
C ALA A 167 21.63 10.71 -5.20
N ALA A 168 22.70 11.13 -4.52
CA ALA A 168 23.65 10.21 -3.88
C ALA A 168 23.09 9.58 -2.58
N GLN A 169 22.14 10.26 -1.93
CA GLN A 169 21.48 9.77 -0.74
C GLN A 169 20.51 8.65 -1.07
N THR A 170 20.63 7.53 -0.37
CA THR A 170 19.69 6.40 -0.39
C THR A 170 18.85 6.44 0.88
N LEU A 171 17.54 6.31 0.74
CA LEU A 171 16.61 6.15 1.85
C LEU A 171 16.33 4.66 2.07
N THR A 172 16.16 4.25 3.32
CA THR A 172 15.92 2.85 3.70
C THR A 172 14.59 2.72 4.43
N LEU A 173 13.65 2.01 3.82
CA LEU A 173 12.33 1.73 4.39
C LEU A 173 12.21 0.26 4.80
N ASP A 174 11.93 0.00 6.07
CA ASP A 174 11.52 -1.29 6.60
C ASP A 174 9.98 -1.33 6.70
N LEU A 175 9.37 -2.21 5.90
CA LEU A 175 7.94 -2.49 5.88
C LEU A 175 7.65 -3.84 6.52
N PHE A 176 7.05 -3.81 7.71
CA PHE A 176 6.53 -5.02 8.34
C PHE A 176 5.08 -5.28 7.91
N HIS A 177 4.63 -6.51 8.14
CA HIS A 177 3.28 -6.97 7.78
C HIS A 177 2.18 -5.96 8.16
N ASP A 178 2.18 -5.48 9.41
CA ASP A 178 1.13 -4.60 9.91
C ASP A 178 1.20 -3.18 9.33
N ASP A 179 2.41 -2.69 8.99
CA ASP A 179 2.57 -1.41 8.29
C ASP A 179 1.97 -1.50 6.88
N MET A 180 2.32 -2.55 6.13
CA MET A 180 1.82 -2.75 4.77
C MET A 180 0.30 -2.87 4.74
N ARG A 181 -0.28 -3.64 5.68
CA ARG A 181 -1.73 -3.77 5.81
C ARG A 181 -2.37 -2.43 6.16
N ARG A 182 -1.95 -1.77 7.25
CA ARG A 182 -2.56 -0.51 7.71
C ARG A 182 -2.45 0.59 6.66
N ILE A 183 -1.23 0.86 6.19
CA ILE A 183 -0.98 1.94 5.24
C ILE A 183 -1.67 1.66 3.90
N GLY A 184 -1.65 0.40 3.45
CA GLY A 184 -2.34 -0.04 2.23
C GLY A 184 -3.86 0.15 2.32
N SER A 185 -4.48 -0.30 3.40
CA SER A 185 -5.92 -0.14 3.62
C SER A 185 -6.35 1.32 3.70
N VAL A 186 -5.60 2.15 4.44
CA VAL A 186 -5.87 3.60 4.55
C VAL A 186 -5.73 4.31 3.20
N LEU A 187 -4.70 3.97 2.42
CA LEU A 187 -4.50 4.54 1.08
C LEU A 187 -5.63 4.15 0.13
N ALA A 188 -6.06 2.89 0.19
CA ALA A 188 -7.17 2.38 -0.59
C ALA A 188 -8.50 3.05 -0.19
N ASP A 189 -8.79 3.20 1.10
CA ASP A 189 -9.99 3.91 1.58
C ASP A 189 -10.02 5.35 1.09
N LEU A 190 -8.91 6.08 1.23
CA LEU A 190 -8.80 7.46 0.76
C LEU A 190 -9.04 7.55 -0.75
N PHE A 191 -8.47 6.62 -1.51
CA PHE A 191 -8.65 6.57 -2.96
C PHE A 191 -10.09 6.26 -3.36
N CYS A 192 -10.67 5.19 -2.81
CA CYS A 192 -12.02 4.75 -3.12
C CYS A 192 -13.06 5.81 -2.74
N SER A 193 -12.97 6.35 -1.52
CA SER A 193 -13.87 7.41 -1.03
C SER A 193 -13.84 8.64 -1.93
N SER A 194 -12.64 9.01 -2.42
CA SER A 194 -12.50 10.14 -3.33
C SER A 194 -13.10 9.82 -4.71
N LEU A 195 -12.76 8.69 -5.33
CA LEU A 195 -13.19 8.36 -6.69
C LEU A 195 -14.68 8.02 -6.80
N SER A 196 -15.24 7.33 -5.81
CA SER A 196 -16.67 6.98 -5.76
C SER A 196 -17.58 8.19 -5.53
N GLY A 197 -17.01 9.33 -5.12
CA GLY A 197 -17.78 10.51 -4.70
C GLY A 197 -18.58 10.27 -3.41
N GLY A 198 -18.19 9.28 -2.61
CA GLY A 198 -18.88 8.88 -1.37
C GLY A 198 -20.08 7.96 -1.57
N ASN A 199 -20.19 7.27 -2.73
CA ASN A 199 -21.30 6.36 -3.00
C ASN A 199 -21.01 4.93 -2.51
N HIS A 200 -21.53 4.58 -1.33
CA HIS A 200 -21.34 3.29 -0.68
C HIS A 200 -22.00 2.08 -1.38
N TYR A 201 -23.00 2.30 -2.25
CA TYR A 201 -23.73 1.20 -2.92
C TYR A 201 -22.81 0.28 -3.74
N PHE A 202 -21.74 0.83 -4.32
CA PHE A 202 -20.83 0.05 -5.14
C PHE A 202 -19.65 -0.56 -4.36
N GLU A 203 -19.42 -0.12 -3.13
CA GLU A 203 -18.38 -0.65 -2.23
C GLU A 203 -18.76 -2.05 -1.71
N GLU A 204 -20.06 -2.37 -1.63
CA GLU A 204 -20.57 -3.62 -1.03
C GLU A 204 -21.04 -4.68 -2.05
N GLU A 205 -21.73 -4.32 -3.14
CA GLU A 205 -22.46 -5.31 -3.97
C GLU A 205 -21.84 -5.66 -5.33
N ALA A 206 -21.15 -4.73 -6.00
CA ALA A 206 -20.75 -4.93 -7.41
C ALA A 206 -19.61 -5.93 -7.61
N GLY A 207 -18.98 -6.42 -6.53
CA GLY A 207 -17.73 -7.16 -6.59
C GLY A 207 -17.73 -8.63 -6.17
N THR A 208 -18.86 -9.15 -5.69
CA THR A 208 -18.98 -10.49 -5.08
C THR A 208 -19.53 -11.55 -6.03
N ALA A 209 -20.01 -11.16 -7.21
CA ALA A 209 -20.44 -12.09 -8.24
C ALA A 209 -19.24 -12.89 -8.77
N ARG A 210 -19.31 -14.22 -8.64
CA ARG A 210 -18.33 -15.12 -9.25
C ARG A 210 -18.47 -15.07 -10.76
N ILE A 211 -17.35 -14.87 -11.45
CA ILE A 211 -17.27 -15.08 -12.89
C ILE A 211 -17.02 -16.57 -13.09
N GLU A 212 -17.98 -17.26 -13.68
CA GLU A 212 -17.82 -18.65 -14.13
C GLU A 212 -17.40 -18.61 -15.60
N GLU A 213 -16.17 -19.02 -15.88
CA GLU A 213 -15.73 -19.26 -17.26
C GLU A 213 -16.30 -20.62 -17.68
N ALA A 214 -17.21 -20.62 -18.66
CA ALA A 214 -17.72 -21.87 -19.20
C ALA A 214 -16.58 -22.60 -19.92
N ASP A 215 -16.42 -23.90 -19.64
CA ASP A 215 -15.61 -24.77 -20.48
C ASP A 215 -16.14 -24.67 -21.92
N ARG A 216 -15.21 -24.47 -22.87
CA ARG A 216 -15.47 -24.22 -24.29
C ARG A 216 -16.74 -24.93 -24.77
N VAL A 217 -17.66 -24.16 -25.37
CA VAL A 217 -18.74 -24.71 -26.18
C VAL A 217 -18.08 -25.61 -27.24
N ALA A 218 -18.39 -26.90 -27.19
CA ALA A 218 -17.92 -27.91 -28.13
C ALA A 218 -18.42 -27.65 -29.55
#